data_AF-A0A5B7A971-F1
#
_entry.id   AF-A0A5B7A971-F1
#
_cell.length_a   1.000
_cell.length_b   1.000
_cell.length_c   1.000
_cell.angle_alpha   90.00
_cell.angle_beta   90.00
_cell.angle_gamma   90.00
#
_symmetry.space_group_name_H-M   'P 1'
#
loop_
_entity.id
_entity.type
_entity.pdbx_description
1 polymer ?
#
loop_
_entity_poly.entity_id
_entity_poly.type
_entity_poly.pdbx_seq_one_letter_code
_entity_poly.pdbx_strand_id
1 'polypeptide(L)'
;MERTAHRLYQRLVQEKKFLLILDDVWETIDLDYLGVPQPEDHKGCKLILTSRSRDVCRQMKTDAEVKVDTLNEEESWQLFAQNAGKVASLEGIEPFAKAVSRECRGLPLAIIIVGASMRGKTMVELWKDALNALQRSIPHINGIQDKVYKLLKWSYDSLQGMDIKSCFLYCSLYPEDFSIEVKELVQCWVAEGLIDDQLGRYEDSMNRGIAMVEYLKDCSLLEQGDFEGSTVKMHDVVRDVAVWIATSLEDGCKSLVRSGIGLNDISEEATLMLKSLKRVSFMENKLTRLPESVMHCPEASTLLLQGNFLLEKVPEEFLLGFQVLRVLNLSETRIHALPFSLNQLGELRALLLRGCQNLKELPPVG
;
A
#
# COMPACT_ATOMS: atom_id res chain seq x y z
N MET A 1 -33.55 20.02 -13.84
CA MET A 1 -32.18 20.38 -13.45
C MET A 1 -31.79 21.75 -14.01
N GLU A 2 -32.04 22.02 -15.29
CA GLU A 2 -31.80 23.34 -15.94
C GLU A 2 -32.39 24.55 -15.20
N ARG A 3 -33.61 24.46 -14.65
CA ARG A 3 -34.19 25.55 -13.84
C ARG A 3 -33.38 25.88 -12.58
N THR A 4 -32.74 24.89 -11.96
CA THR A 4 -31.96 25.08 -10.74
C THR A 4 -30.60 25.71 -11.05
N ALA A 5 -29.90 25.20 -12.08
CA ALA A 5 -28.66 25.76 -12.58
C ALA A 5 -28.84 27.21 -13.03
N HIS A 6 -29.88 27.50 -13.81
CA HIS A 6 -30.19 28.86 -14.25
C HIS A 6 -30.45 29.82 -13.08
N ARG A 7 -31.17 29.36 -12.05
CA ARG A 7 -31.44 30.16 -10.85
C ARG A 7 -30.16 30.40 -10.03
N LEU A 8 -29.28 29.41 -9.93
CA LEU A 8 -27.99 29.56 -9.28
C LEU A 8 -27.14 30.60 -10.03
N TYR A 9 -27.02 30.47 -11.35
CA TYR A 9 -26.29 31.41 -12.19
C TYR A 9 -26.78 32.85 -12.02
N GLN A 10 -28.08 33.09 -12.17
CA GLN A 10 -28.67 34.43 -11.99
C GLN A 10 -28.39 35.01 -10.61
N ARG A 11 -28.42 34.16 -9.57
CA ARG A 11 -28.16 34.59 -8.20
C ARG A 11 -26.69 34.94 -7.97
N LEU A 12 -25.78 34.15 -8.53
CA LEU A 12 -24.32 34.32 -8.36
C LEU A 12 -23.78 35.51 -9.16
N VAL A 13 -24.30 35.77 -10.37
CA VAL A 13 -23.90 36.94 -11.17
C VAL A 13 -24.28 38.27 -10.50
N GLN A 14 -25.32 38.28 -9.66
CA GLN A 14 -25.74 39.45 -8.90
C GLN A 14 -24.86 39.72 -7.66
N GLU A 15 -24.12 38.72 -7.19
CA GLU A 15 -23.18 38.93 -6.08
C GLU A 15 -21.97 39.73 -6.55
N LYS A 16 -21.34 40.47 -5.62
CA LYS A 16 -20.10 41.19 -5.96
C LYS A 16 -18.88 40.26 -5.89
N LYS A 17 -18.90 39.37 -4.90
CA LYS A 17 -17.86 38.37 -4.63
C LYS A 17 -18.50 37.17 -3.95
N PHE A 18 -18.08 35.97 -4.30
CA PHE A 18 -18.49 34.77 -3.61
C PHE A 18 -17.37 33.72 -3.59
N LEU A 19 -17.46 32.82 -2.61
CA LEU A 19 -16.60 31.66 -2.47
C LEU A 19 -17.47 30.42 -2.62
N LEU A 20 -17.11 29.55 -3.56
CA LEU A 20 -17.72 28.23 -3.72
C LEU A 20 -16.74 27.18 -3.22
N ILE A 21 -17.20 26.31 -2.31
CA ILE A 21 -16.43 25.19 -1.78
C ILE A 21 -17.09 23.90 -2.24
N LEU A 22 -16.35 23.10 -3.00
CA LEU A 22 -16.74 21.76 -3.43
C LEU A 22 -15.96 20.74 -2.60
N ASP A 23 -16.61 20.16 -1.60
CA ASP A 23 -15.97 19.22 -0.68
C ASP A 23 -16.10 17.77 -1.19
N ASP A 24 -15.03 16.98 -1.05
CA ASP A 24 -14.92 15.55 -1.38
C ASP A 24 -15.34 15.24 -2.84
N VAL A 25 -14.68 15.87 -3.81
CA VAL A 25 -14.94 15.67 -5.24
C VAL A 25 -14.20 14.44 -5.76
N TRP A 26 -14.95 13.45 -6.29
CA TRP A 26 -14.41 12.19 -6.82
C TRP A 26 -14.24 12.16 -8.34
N GLU A 27 -15.02 12.96 -9.05
CA GLU A 27 -15.04 13.03 -10.51
C GLU A 27 -15.17 14.49 -10.96
N THR A 28 -14.78 14.76 -12.20
CA THR A 28 -14.84 16.10 -12.79
C THR A 28 -16.27 16.60 -12.85
N ILE A 29 -16.46 17.85 -12.41
CA ILE A 29 -17.75 18.52 -12.34
C ILE A 29 -17.81 19.58 -13.44
N ASP A 30 -18.82 19.50 -14.29
CA ASP A 30 -19.13 20.55 -15.25
C ASP A 30 -19.76 21.76 -14.51
N LEU A 31 -18.96 22.79 -14.31
CA LEU A 31 -19.36 24.02 -13.62
C LEU A 31 -20.39 24.82 -14.41
N ASP A 32 -20.36 24.77 -15.75
CA ASP A 32 -21.36 25.43 -16.60
C ASP A 32 -22.70 24.75 -16.45
N TYR A 33 -22.70 23.41 -16.45
CA TYR A 33 -23.90 22.62 -16.22
C TYR A 33 -24.51 22.88 -14.83
N LEU A 34 -23.69 23.14 -13.81
CA LEU A 34 -24.15 23.55 -12.48
C LEU A 34 -24.68 24.99 -12.43
N GLY A 35 -24.37 25.83 -13.43
CA GLY A 35 -24.71 27.24 -13.44
C GLY A 35 -23.77 28.10 -12.60
N VAL A 36 -22.51 27.70 -12.48
CA VAL A 36 -21.46 28.53 -11.86
C VAL A 36 -20.94 29.50 -12.93
N PRO A 37 -20.95 30.82 -12.69
CA PRO A 37 -20.46 31.79 -13.67
C PRO A 37 -18.97 31.62 -13.95
N GLN A 38 -18.60 31.72 -15.24
CA GLN A 38 -17.22 31.69 -15.68
C GLN A 38 -16.51 33.03 -15.40
N PRO A 39 -15.16 33.07 -15.37
CA PRO A 39 -14.40 34.29 -15.11
C PRO A 39 -14.70 35.46 -16.04
N GLU A 40 -15.15 35.18 -17.28
CA GLU A 40 -15.60 36.16 -18.27
C GLU A 40 -16.86 36.91 -17.81
N ASP A 41 -17.78 36.19 -17.15
CA ASP A 41 -19.06 36.71 -16.67
C ASP A 41 -18.94 37.35 -15.29
N HIS A 42 -18.04 36.84 -14.44
CA HIS A 42 -17.93 37.29 -13.05
C HIS A 42 -16.52 37.14 -12.44
N LYS A 43 -15.78 38.26 -12.36
CA LYS A 43 -14.39 38.31 -11.85
C LYS A 43 -14.22 38.20 -10.32
N GLY A 44 -15.32 38.16 -9.57
CA GLY A 44 -15.31 38.10 -8.10
C GLY A 44 -15.46 36.70 -7.49
N CYS A 45 -15.31 35.65 -8.30
CA CYS A 45 -15.49 34.25 -7.88
C CYS A 45 -14.15 33.65 -7.39
N LYS A 46 -14.18 32.89 -6.28
CA LYS A 46 -13.14 31.93 -5.95
C LYS A 46 -13.76 30.56 -5.75
N LEU A 47 -13.15 29.54 -6.34
CA LEU A 47 -13.51 28.13 -6.16
C LEU A 47 -12.43 27.47 -5.31
N ILE A 48 -12.85 26.71 -4.29
CA ILE A 48 -11.99 25.77 -3.58
C ILE A 48 -12.63 24.41 -3.77
N LEU A 49 -11.83 23.41 -4.14
CA LEU A 49 -12.25 22.02 -4.13
C LEU A 49 -11.30 21.19 -3.29
N THR A 50 -11.84 20.19 -2.61
CA THR A 50 -11.06 19.15 -1.94
C THR A 50 -11.28 17.84 -2.70
N SER A 51 -10.19 17.10 -2.94
CA SER A 51 -10.25 15.81 -3.60
C SER A 51 -9.13 14.92 -3.09
N ARG A 52 -9.35 13.61 -3.14
CA ARG A 52 -8.31 12.59 -2.92
C ARG A 52 -7.53 12.28 -4.21
N SER A 53 -8.04 12.76 -5.35
CA SER A 53 -7.45 12.55 -6.66
C SER A 53 -6.84 13.85 -7.20
N ARG A 54 -5.53 13.85 -7.39
CA ARG A 54 -4.84 14.94 -8.09
C ARG A 54 -5.29 15.04 -9.54
N ASP A 55 -5.64 13.93 -10.16
CA ASP A 55 -6.15 13.91 -11.53
C ASP A 55 -7.48 14.68 -11.64
N VAL A 56 -8.36 14.59 -10.63
CA VAL A 56 -9.57 15.43 -10.56
C VAL A 56 -9.21 16.91 -10.51
N CYS A 57 -8.22 17.33 -9.73
CA CYS A 57 -7.77 18.73 -9.69
C CYS A 57 -7.29 19.20 -11.07
N ARG A 58 -6.49 18.38 -11.77
CA ARG A 58 -6.00 18.67 -13.12
C ARG A 58 -7.13 18.76 -14.14
N GLN A 59 -8.07 17.82 -14.11
CA GLN A 59 -9.24 17.83 -15.01
C GLN A 59 -10.16 19.02 -14.75
N MET A 60 -10.29 19.45 -13.49
CA MET A 60 -10.96 20.68 -13.08
C MET A 60 -10.16 21.95 -13.41
N LYS A 61 -8.95 21.83 -13.97
CA LYS A 61 -8.06 22.93 -14.40
C LYS A 61 -7.77 23.93 -13.28
N THR A 62 -7.50 23.44 -12.07
CA THR A 62 -7.23 24.30 -10.91
C THR A 62 -6.01 25.20 -11.10
N ASP A 63 -6.11 26.49 -10.73
CA ASP A 63 -4.99 27.45 -10.83
C ASP A 63 -3.86 27.17 -9.83
N ALA A 64 -4.20 26.59 -8.67
CA ALA A 64 -3.27 26.28 -7.61
C ALA A 64 -3.67 24.97 -6.91
N GLU A 65 -2.69 24.10 -6.70
CA GLU A 65 -2.85 22.84 -5.96
C GLU A 65 -2.13 22.96 -4.62
N VAL A 66 -2.81 22.59 -3.53
CA VAL A 66 -2.21 22.52 -2.19
C VAL A 66 -2.30 21.08 -1.72
N LYS A 67 -1.15 20.42 -1.59
CA LYS A 67 -1.07 19.10 -0.96
C LYS A 67 -1.15 19.28 0.56
N VAL A 68 -2.05 18.55 1.20
CA VAL A 68 -2.13 18.48 2.66
C VAL A 68 -1.22 17.34 3.12
N ASP A 69 -0.12 17.68 3.79
CA ASP A 69 0.81 16.70 4.34
C ASP A 69 0.33 16.16 5.69
N THR A 70 0.95 15.05 6.14
CA THR A 70 0.71 14.46 7.46
C THR A 70 1.33 15.32 8.56
N LEU A 71 0.86 15.11 9.80
CA LEU A 71 1.39 15.79 10.97
C LEU A 71 2.83 15.35 11.24
N ASN A 72 3.66 16.28 11.70
CA ASN A 72 5.00 15.92 12.18
C ASN A 72 4.93 15.16 13.52
N GLU A 73 6.05 14.62 14.00
CA GLU A 73 6.07 13.78 15.21
C GLU A 73 5.55 14.49 16.46
N GLU A 74 5.88 15.78 16.61
CA GLU A 74 5.46 16.58 17.77
C GLU A 74 3.95 16.88 17.72
N GLU A 75 3.45 17.34 16.57
CA GLU A 75 2.01 17.56 16.35
C GLU A 75 1.20 16.27 16.53
N SER A 76 1.75 15.16 16.02
CA SER A 76 1.14 13.83 16.15
C SER A 76 1.04 13.40 17.60
N TRP A 77 2.13 13.55 18.36
CA TRP A 77 2.17 13.23 19.78
C TRP A 77 1.19 14.10 20.58
N GLN A 78 1.15 15.41 20.30
CA GLN A 78 0.22 16.32 20.96
C GLN A 78 -1.23 15.93 20.70
N LEU A 79 -1.59 15.65 19.45
CA LEU A 79 -2.94 15.19 19.09
C LEU A 79 -3.26 13.83 19.72
N PHE A 80 -2.29 12.90 19.73
CA PHE A 80 -2.45 11.59 20.36
C PHE A 80 -2.73 11.71 21.86
N ALA A 81 -1.88 12.46 22.58
CA ALA A 81 -1.98 12.65 24.02
C ALA A 81 -3.28 13.37 24.43
N GLN A 82 -3.77 14.31 23.61
CA GLN A 82 -5.08 14.95 23.82
C GLN A 82 -6.23 13.93 23.80
N ASN A 83 -6.16 12.93 22.90
CA ASN A 83 -7.20 11.92 22.73
C ASN A 83 -7.09 10.78 23.77
N ALA A 84 -5.89 10.27 23.99
CA ALA A 84 -5.60 9.23 25.00
C ALA A 84 -5.74 9.74 26.44
N GLY A 85 -5.54 11.04 26.66
CA GLY A 85 -5.56 11.67 27.98
C GLY A 85 -4.28 11.40 28.78
N LYS A 86 -4.29 11.83 30.05
CA LYS A 86 -3.11 11.84 30.94
C LYS A 86 -2.42 10.48 31.11
N VAL A 87 -3.13 9.38 30.84
CA VAL A 87 -2.59 8.01 30.93
C VAL A 87 -1.41 7.79 29.97
N ALA A 88 -1.40 8.49 28.82
CA ALA A 88 -0.32 8.41 27.84
C ALA A 88 1.01 8.98 28.36
N SER A 89 0.99 9.80 29.40
CA SER A 89 2.18 10.44 29.99
C SER A 89 2.62 9.79 31.32
N LEU A 90 2.05 8.63 31.67
CA LEU A 90 2.53 7.88 32.84
C LEU A 90 3.89 7.25 32.52
N GLU A 91 4.85 7.34 33.44
CA GLU A 91 6.26 6.95 33.25
C GLU A 91 6.44 5.56 32.62
N GLY A 92 5.65 4.57 33.04
CA GLY A 92 5.69 3.20 32.48
C GLY A 92 4.96 2.99 31.15
N ILE A 93 4.09 3.92 30.76
CA ILE A 93 3.24 3.85 29.55
C ILE A 93 3.77 4.73 28.43
N GLU A 94 4.31 5.91 28.76
CA GLU A 94 4.74 6.92 27.78
C GLU A 94 5.63 6.38 26.66
N PRO A 95 6.62 5.50 26.92
CA PRO A 95 7.42 4.92 25.84
C PRO A 95 6.59 4.13 24.83
N PHE A 96 5.61 3.35 25.30
CA PHE A 96 4.71 2.58 24.45
C PHE A 96 3.65 3.46 23.80
N ALA A 97 3.15 4.49 24.50
CA ALA A 97 2.21 5.44 23.93
C ALA A 97 2.83 6.24 22.77
N LYS A 98 4.08 6.68 22.91
CA LYS A 98 4.85 7.31 21.84
C LYS A 98 5.08 6.36 20.67
N ALA A 99 5.42 5.09 20.95
CA ALA A 99 5.55 4.09 19.90
C ALA A 99 4.23 3.89 19.14
N VAL A 100 3.11 3.68 19.86
CA VAL A 100 1.76 3.55 19.26
C VAL A 100 1.37 4.78 18.44
N SER A 101 1.71 6.00 18.91
CA SER A 101 1.47 7.22 18.14
C SER A 101 2.27 7.25 16.84
N ARG A 102 3.51 6.73 16.82
CA ARG A 102 4.36 6.69 15.63
C ARG A 102 3.82 5.73 14.56
N GLU A 103 3.21 4.62 14.96
CA GLU A 103 2.55 3.68 14.04
C GLU A 103 1.41 4.35 13.24
N CYS A 104 0.87 5.49 13.70
CA CYS A 104 -0.15 6.24 12.95
C CYS A 104 0.43 7.11 11.83
N ARG A 105 1.76 7.25 11.73
CA ARG A 105 2.51 8.01 10.70
C ARG A 105 1.98 9.40 10.40
N GLY A 106 1.56 10.13 11.42
CA GLY A 106 1.09 11.50 11.26
C GLY A 106 -0.30 11.64 10.65
N LEU A 107 -1.00 10.54 10.35
CA LEU A 107 -2.36 10.60 9.81
C LEU A 107 -3.34 10.99 10.93
N PRO A 108 -3.96 12.20 10.89
CA PRO A 108 -4.77 12.69 12.01
C PRO A 108 -5.93 11.77 12.37
N LEU A 109 -6.58 11.18 11.37
CA LEU A 109 -7.68 10.24 11.57
C LEU A 109 -7.23 9.02 12.37
N ALA A 110 -6.11 8.39 12.02
CA ALA A 110 -5.58 7.25 12.75
C ALA A 110 -5.19 7.65 14.18
N ILE A 111 -4.49 8.77 14.35
CA ILE A 111 -4.05 9.28 15.66
C ILE A 111 -5.23 9.47 16.61
N ILE A 112 -6.31 10.11 16.14
CA ILE A 112 -7.51 10.38 16.95
C ILE A 112 -8.16 9.06 17.38
N ILE A 113 -8.37 8.14 16.44
CA ILE A 113 -9.06 6.86 16.72
C ILE A 113 -8.23 5.99 17.65
N VAL A 114 -6.93 5.83 17.39
CA VAL A 114 -6.05 5.02 18.23
C VAL A 114 -5.90 5.66 19.61
N GLY A 115 -5.63 6.96 19.69
CA GLY A 115 -5.55 7.69 20.96
C GLY A 115 -6.82 7.53 21.79
N ALA A 116 -7.99 7.75 21.19
CA ALA A 116 -9.27 7.58 21.88
C ALA A 116 -9.50 6.14 22.36
N SER A 117 -9.09 5.13 21.58
CA SER A 117 -9.20 3.71 21.95
C SER A 117 -8.30 3.32 23.12
N MET A 118 -7.23 4.08 23.37
CA MET A 118 -6.28 3.85 24.46
C MET A 118 -6.61 4.65 25.73
N ARG A 119 -7.62 5.52 25.66
CA ARG A 119 -8.04 6.36 26.78
C ARG A 119 -8.43 5.53 28.00
N GLY A 120 -7.82 5.85 29.14
CA GLY A 120 -8.10 5.20 30.43
C GLY A 120 -7.44 3.83 30.62
N LYS A 121 -6.67 3.31 29.66
CA LYS A 121 -5.96 2.02 29.80
C LYS A 121 -4.66 2.20 30.58
N THR A 122 -4.66 1.84 31.87
CA THR A 122 -3.52 2.04 32.79
C THR A 122 -2.55 0.85 32.87
N MET A 123 -2.84 -0.26 32.20
CA MET A 123 -1.99 -1.46 32.19
C MET A 123 -1.04 -1.42 30.99
N VAL A 124 0.27 -1.58 31.22
CA VAL A 124 1.32 -1.53 30.19
C VAL A 124 1.12 -2.62 29.13
N GLU A 125 0.61 -3.78 29.53
CA GLU A 125 0.35 -4.93 28.68
C GLU A 125 -0.62 -4.58 27.54
N LEU A 126 -1.63 -3.74 27.82
CA LEU A 126 -2.60 -3.30 26.81
C LEU A 126 -1.96 -2.40 25.74
N TRP A 127 -0.93 -1.63 26.10
CA TRP A 127 -0.18 -0.79 25.17
C TRP A 127 0.79 -1.61 24.32
N LYS A 128 1.44 -2.61 24.92
CA LYS A 128 2.28 -3.57 24.19
C LYS A 128 1.47 -4.39 23.20
N ASP A 129 0.29 -4.84 23.60
CA ASP A 129 -0.63 -5.58 22.73
C ASP A 129 -1.11 -4.72 21.56
N ALA A 130 -1.54 -3.47 21.83
CA ALA A 130 -1.91 -2.51 20.79
C ALA A 130 -0.76 -2.23 19.81
N LEU A 131 0.45 -2.00 20.33
CA LEU A 131 1.64 -1.79 19.50
C LEU A 131 1.94 -3.00 18.60
N ASN A 132 1.88 -4.21 19.16
CA ASN A 132 2.09 -5.45 18.41
C ASN A 132 1.04 -5.64 17.31
N ALA A 133 -0.22 -5.33 17.59
CA ALA A 133 -1.31 -5.40 16.61
C ALA A 133 -1.08 -4.42 15.44
N LEU A 134 -0.70 -3.17 15.73
CA LEU A 134 -0.41 -2.14 14.72
C LEU A 134 0.77 -2.54 13.83
N GLN A 135 1.89 -2.97 14.42
CA GLN A 135 3.09 -3.43 13.71
C GLN A 135 2.87 -4.67 12.82
N ARG A 136 1.71 -5.33 12.97
CA ARG A 136 1.32 -6.50 12.19
C ARG A 136 0.17 -6.21 11.23
N SER A 137 -0.24 -4.95 11.11
CA SER A 137 -1.39 -4.51 10.32
C SER A 137 -2.69 -5.24 10.72
N ILE A 138 -2.82 -5.65 11.98
CA ILE A 138 -4.00 -6.36 12.49
C ILE A 138 -4.98 -5.31 13.02
N PRO A 139 -6.20 -5.21 12.48
CA PRO A 139 -7.19 -4.23 12.94
C PRO A 139 -7.86 -4.64 14.27
N HIS A 140 -7.08 -5.11 15.25
CA HIS A 140 -7.58 -5.59 16.53
C HIS A 140 -7.98 -4.46 17.49
N ILE A 141 -7.42 -3.27 17.30
CA ILE A 141 -7.74 -2.11 18.12
C ILE A 141 -9.16 -1.64 17.80
N ASN A 142 -9.99 -1.53 18.84
CA ASN A 142 -11.37 -1.06 18.74
C ASN A 142 -11.48 0.24 17.93
N GLY A 143 -12.22 0.17 16.82
CA GLY A 143 -12.51 1.31 15.95
C GLY A 143 -11.53 1.51 14.79
N ILE A 144 -10.35 0.88 14.76
CA ILE A 144 -9.44 0.99 13.61
C ILE A 144 -10.10 0.45 12.34
N GLN A 145 -10.67 -0.75 12.39
CA GLN A 145 -11.29 -1.37 11.23
C GLN A 145 -12.41 -0.47 10.67
N ASP A 146 -13.33 -0.05 11.52
CA ASP A 146 -14.54 0.64 11.09
C ASP A 146 -14.32 2.11 10.76
N LYS A 147 -13.44 2.80 11.51
CA LYS A 147 -13.28 4.26 11.43
C LYS A 147 -12.01 4.72 10.73
N VAL A 148 -11.09 3.81 10.42
CA VAL A 148 -9.88 4.13 9.64
C VAL A 148 -9.87 3.28 8.38
N TYR A 149 -9.82 1.95 8.53
CA TYR A 149 -9.60 1.07 7.38
C TYR A 149 -10.74 1.10 6.38
N LYS A 150 -12.00 0.99 6.84
CA LYS A 150 -13.18 1.09 5.95
C LYS A 150 -13.30 2.45 5.24
N LEU A 151 -12.89 3.55 5.88
CA LEU A 151 -12.92 4.88 5.27
C LEU A 151 -11.83 5.07 4.20
N LEU A 152 -10.64 4.52 4.44
CA LEU A 152 -9.55 4.52 3.47
C LEU A 152 -9.78 3.51 2.35
N LYS A 153 -10.48 2.39 2.63
CA LYS A 153 -10.91 1.41 1.63
C LYS A 153 -11.74 2.05 0.53
N TRP A 154 -12.49 3.13 0.79
CA TRP A 154 -13.23 3.83 -0.27
C TRP A 154 -12.34 4.34 -1.39
N SER A 155 -11.13 4.81 -1.07
CA SER A 155 -10.16 5.21 -2.10
C SER A 155 -9.76 4.01 -2.98
N TYR A 156 -9.55 2.85 -2.37
CA TYR A 156 -9.31 1.60 -3.11
C TYR A 156 -10.54 1.14 -3.91
N ASP A 157 -11.75 1.23 -3.34
CA ASP A 157 -12.98 0.79 -4.00
C ASP A 157 -13.31 1.62 -5.23
N SER A 158 -12.94 2.90 -5.21
CA SER A 158 -13.10 3.83 -6.33
C SER A 158 -12.16 3.59 -7.51
N LEU A 159 -11.09 2.80 -7.34
CA LEU A 159 -10.18 2.46 -8.43
C LEU A 159 -10.92 1.71 -9.53
N GLN A 160 -10.78 2.21 -10.77
CA GLN A 160 -11.45 1.64 -11.94
C GLN A 160 -10.61 0.50 -12.54
N GLY A 161 -11.12 -0.72 -12.48
CA GLY A 161 -10.51 -1.92 -13.06
C GLY A 161 -9.93 -2.90 -12.02
N MET A 162 -10.02 -4.20 -12.32
CA MET A 162 -9.49 -5.25 -11.43
C MET A 162 -7.94 -5.30 -11.43
N ASP A 163 -7.33 -5.00 -12.57
CA ASP A 163 -5.88 -4.98 -12.77
C ASP A 163 -5.22 -3.97 -11.80
N ILE A 164 -5.74 -2.73 -11.73
CA ILE A 164 -5.15 -1.68 -10.89
C ILE A 164 -5.31 -1.97 -9.40
N LYS A 165 -6.43 -2.54 -8.99
CA LYS A 165 -6.66 -2.99 -7.61
C LYS A 165 -5.66 -4.07 -7.24
N SER A 166 -5.45 -5.04 -8.12
CA SER A 166 -4.47 -6.11 -7.93
C SER A 166 -3.04 -5.59 -7.87
N CYS A 167 -2.67 -4.62 -8.72
CA CYS A 167 -1.37 -3.94 -8.69
C CYS A 167 -1.17 -3.15 -7.37
N PHE A 168 -2.18 -2.43 -6.91
CA PHE A 168 -2.15 -1.76 -5.60
C PHE A 168 -1.92 -2.74 -4.45
N LEU A 169 -2.65 -3.86 -4.42
CA LEU A 169 -2.45 -4.91 -3.41
C LEU A 169 -1.09 -5.62 -3.55
N TYR A 170 -0.44 -5.57 -4.71
CA TYR A 170 0.91 -6.10 -4.87
C TYR A 170 1.94 -5.22 -4.15
N CYS A 171 1.76 -3.89 -4.18
CA CYS A 171 2.66 -2.96 -3.47
C CYS A 171 2.72 -3.21 -1.96
N SER A 172 1.67 -3.75 -1.35
CA SER A 172 1.65 -4.05 0.09
C SER A 172 2.54 -5.24 0.50
N LEU A 173 3.05 -6.00 -0.48
CA LEU A 173 4.04 -7.05 -0.24
C LEU A 173 5.40 -6.52 0.22
N TYR A 174 5.69 -5.24 -0.04
CA TYR A 174 6.91 -4.56 0.40
C TYR A 174 6.73 -4.06 1.83
N PRO A 175 7.81 -3.87 2.61
CA PRO A 175 7.71 -3.41 3.99
C PRO A 175 7.31 -1.93 4.10
N GLU A 176 7.01 -1.50 5.33
CA GLU A 176 6.78 -0.08 5.67
C GLU A 176 7.98 0.78 5.28
N ASP A 177 7.71 2.03 4.91
CA ASP A 177 8.68 3.01 4.39
C ASP A 177 9.55 2.55 3.19
N PHE A 178 9.30 1.38 2.59
CA PHE A 178 10.18 0.86 1.55
C PHE A 178 10.06 1.66 0.25
N SER A 179 11.20 2.13 -0.26
CA SER A 179 11.28 2.79 -1.56
C SER A 179 11.42 1.76 -2.67
N ILE A 180 10.30 1.48 -3.36
CA ILE A 180 10.17 0.46 -4.40
C ILE A 180 10.65 1.02 -5.74
N GLU A 181 11.56 0.34 -6.42
CA GLU A 181 11.96 0.70 -7.79
C GLU A 181 10.82 0.40 -8.78
N VAL A 182 10.42 1.43 -9.53
CA VAL A 182 9.21 1.38 -10.36
C VAL A 182 9.33 0.34 -11.48
N LYS A 183 10.50 0.21 -12.12
CA LYS A 183 10.65 -0.75 -13.22
C LYS A 183 10.59 -2.19 -12.73
N GLU A 184 11.23 -2.54 -11.62
CA GLU A 184 11.19 -3.87 -10.99
C GLU A 184 9.77 -4.20 -10.52
N LEU A 185 9.06 -3.23 -9.92
CA LEU A 185 7.65 -3.40 -9.54
C LEU A 185 6.78 -3.75 -10.75
N VAL A 186 6.90 -2.97 -11.83
CA VAL A 186 6.13 -3.21 -13.06
C VAL A 186 6.53 -4.52 -13.72
N GLN A 187 7.81 -4.88 -13.70
CA GLN A 187 8.29 -6.19 -14.16
C GLN A 187 7.59 -7.33 -13.42
N CYS A 188 7.46 -7.23 -12.10
CA CYS A 188 6.73 -8.20 -11.31
C CYS A 188 5.24 -8.24 -11.68
N TRP A 189 4.60 -7.08 -11.89
CA TRP A 189 3.20 -7.02 -12.31
C TRP A 189 2.96 -7.70 -13.66
N VAL A 190 3.83 -7.47 -14.64
CA VAL A 190 3.77 -8.12 -15.96
C VAL A 190 4.02 -9.62 -15.80
N ALA A 191 5.04 -10.02 -15.05
CA ALA A 191 5.37 -11.44 -14.87
C ALA A 191 4.29 -12.21 -14.11
N GLU A 192 3.68 -11.65 -13.07
CA GLU A 192 2.54 -12.28 -12.39
C GLU A 192 1.30 -12.38 -13.32
N GLY A 193 1.22 -11.49 -14.33
CA GLY A 193 0.10 -11.41 -15.27
C GLY A 193 -1.02 -10.47 -14.80
N LEU A 194 -0.68 -9.44 -14.01
CA LEU A 194 -1.62 -8.40 -13.56
C LEU A 194 -1.89 -7.35 -14.64
N ILE A 195 -0.97 -7.21 -15.58
CA ILE A 195 -1.10 -6.35 -16.74
C ILE A 195 -1.31 -7.26 -17.93
N ASP A 196 -2.48 -7.18 -18.54
CA ASP A 196 -2.85 -7.99 -19.71
C ASP A 196 -1.87 -7.75 -20.87
N ASP A 197 -1.25 -8.84 -21.32
CA ASP A 197 -0.23 -8.90 -22.36
C ASP A 197 -0.78 -9.42 -23.71
N GLN A 198 -2.10 -9.63 -23.81
CA GLN A 198 -2.68 -10.53 -24.81
C GLN A 198 -2.36 -10.23 -26.29
N LEU A 199 -1.84 -9.06 -26.68
CA LEU A 199 -1.46 -8.76 -28.08
C LEU A 199 -0.29 -7.75 -28.25
N GLY A 200 0.47 -7.41 -27.19
CA GLY A 200 1.40 -6.26 -27.18
C GLY A 200 2.90 -6.62 -27.10
N ARG A 201 3.78 -5.66 -27.40
CA ARG A 201 5.23 -5.79 -27.11
C ARG A 201 5.45 -5.61 -25.61
N TYR A 202 6.47 -6.25 -25.05
CA TYR A 202 6.84 -6.09 -23.63
C TYR A 202 6.99 -4.61 -23.19
N GLU A 203 7.51 -3.77 -24.09
CA GLU A 203 7.62 -2.32 -23.91
C GLU A 203 6.25 -1.66 -23.63
N ASP A 204 5.19 -2.12 -24.30
CA ASP A 204 3.84 -1.57 -24.14
C ASP A 204 3.27 -1.93 -22.75
N SER A 205 3.52 -3.16 -22.27
CA SER A 205 3.15 -3.59 -20.91
C SER A 205 3.91 -2.81 -19.83
N MET A 206 5.20 -2.55 -20.05
CA MET A 206 6.00 -1.70 -19.15
C MET A 206 5.46 -0.27 -19.09
N ASN A 207 5.16 0.33 -20.25
CA ASN A 207 4.57 1.68 -20.32
C ASN A 207 3.21 1.73 -19.63
N ARG A 208 2.36 0.71 -19.82
CA ARG A 208 1.08 0.59 -19.11
C ARG A 208 1.27 0.49 -17.61
N GLY A 209 2.22 -0.32 -17.13
CA GLY A 209 2.49 -0.43 -15.70
C GLY A 209 3.01 0.87 -15.08
N ILE A 210 3.88 1.61 -15.78
CA ILE A 210 4.33 2.94 -15.32
C ILE A 210 3.13 3.91 -15.23
N ALA A 211 2.24 3.91 -16.22
CA ALA A 211 1.02 4.72 -16.17
C ALA A 211 0.11 4.32 -14.99
N MET A 212 0.02 3.04 -14.65
CA MET A 212 -0.72 2.55 -13.48
C MET A 212 -0.09 3.02 -12.16
N VAL A 213 1.25 3.08 -12.06
CA VAL A 213 1.93 3.65 -10.89
C VAL A 213 1.61 5.14 -10.74
N GLU A 214 1.68 5.91 -11.82
CA GLU A 214 1.34 7.34 -11.79
C GLU A 214 -0.14 7.56 -11.45
N TYR A 215 -1.04 6.73 -11.95
CA TYR A 215 -2.45 6.77 -11.59
C TYR A 215 -2.68 6.52 -10.09
N LEU A 216 -2.00 5.52 -9.50
CA LEU A 216 -2.08 5.26 -8.06
C LEU A 216 -1.50 6.42 -7.22
N LYS A 217 -0.48 7.11 -7.73
CA LYS A 217 0.04 8.35 -7.13
C LYS A 217 -0.98 9.49 -7.21
N ASP A 218 -1.64 9.65 -8.35
CA ASP A 218 -2.68 10.65 -8.52
C ASP A 218 -3.88 10.38 -7.61
N CYS A 219 -4.22 9.12 -7.34
CA CYS A 219 -5.23 8.72 -6.34
C CYS A 219 -4.76 8.86 -4.87
N SER A 220 -3.55 9.37 -4.62
CA SER A 220 -2.93 9.47 -3.29
C SER A 220 -2.83 8.13 -2.54
N LEU A 221 -2.81 7.01 -3.27
CA LEU A 221 -2.65 5.66 -2.71
C LEU A 221 -1.18 5.21 -2.71
N LEU A 222 -0.36 5.85 -3.56
CA LEU A 222 1.09 5.75 -3.58
C LEU A 222 1.71 7.15 -3.51
N GLU A 223 2.95 7.21 -3.03
CA GLU A 223 3.71 8.45 -2.92
C GLU A 223 5.05 8.35 -3.64
N GLN A 224 5.65 9.49 -3.93
CA GLN A 224 7.02 9.55 -4.43
C GLN A 224 7.97 8.91 -3.42
N GLY A 225 8.78 7.95 -3.89
CA GLY A 225 9.84 7.32 -3.10
C GLY A 225 11.09 8.20 -2.98
N ASP A 226 12.15 7.64 -2.40
CA ASP A 226 13.39 8.36 -2.06
C ASP A 226 14.16 8.89 -3.28
N PHE A 227 14.01 8.23 -4.43
CA PHE A 227 14.61 8.63 -5.69
C PHE A 227 13.52 9.13 -6.64
N GLU A 228 13.54 10.44 -6.88
CA GLU A 228 12.55 11.15 -7.69
C GLU A 228 12.40 10.53 -9.09
N GLY A 229 11.16 10.21 -9.46
CA GLY A 229 10.82 9.67 -10.78
C GLY A 229 11.22 8.21 -11.03
N SER A 230 11.98 7.57 -10.14
CA SER A 230 12.39 6.15 -10.29
C SER A 230 11.86 5.23 -9.20
N THR A 231 11.39 5.79 -8.08
CA THR A 231 10.86 5.00 -6.96
C THR A 231 9.51 5.49 -6.47
N VAL A 232 8.78 4.58 -5.85
CA VAL A 232 7.47 4.81 -5.26
C VAL A 232 7.44 4.20 -3.86
N LYS A 233 6.59 4.72 -2.97
CA LYS A 233 6.35 4.16 -1.64
C LYS A 233 4.86 4.14 -1.32
N MET A 234 4.46 3.32 -0.37
CA MET A 234 3.10 3.29 0.17
C MET A 234 3.14 3.80 1.61
N HIS A 235 2.31 4.79 1.93
CA HIS A 235 2.19 5.26 3.31
C HIS A 235 1.72 4.12 4.23
N ASP A 236 2.31 3.97 5.43
CA ASP A 236 2.10 2.79 6.27
C ASP A 236 0.62 2.50 6.58
N VAL A 237 -0.18 3.52 6.93
CA VAL A 237 -1.62 3.30 7.17
C VAL A 237 -2.36 2.85 5.89
N VAL A 238 -1.92 3.28 4.70
CA VAL A 238 -2.49 2.80 3.41
C VAL A 238 -2.03 1.37 3.14
N ARG A 239 -0.77 1.06 3.46
CA ARG A 239 -0.22 -0.30 3.39
C ARG A 239 -0.95 -1.26 4.30
N ASP A 240 -1.20 -0.87 5.54
CA ASP A 240 -2.00 -1.60 6.50
C ASP A 240 -3.38 -1.97 5.96
N VAL A 241 -4.06 -0.99 5.35
CA VAL A 241 -5.35 -1.19 4.71
C VAL A 241 -5.23 -2.16 3.54
N ALA A 242 -4.18 -2.03 2.71
CA ALA A 242 -3.94 -2.95 1.60
C ALA A 242 -3.62 -4.38 2.07
N VAL A 243 -2.85 -4.56 3.14
CA VAL A 243 -2.60 -5.86 3.78
C VAL A 243 -3.90 -6.44 4.34
N TRP A 244 -4.70 -5.62 5.01
CA TRP A 244 -6.01 -6.02 5.53
C TRP A 244 -6.95 -6.48 4.41
N ILE A 245 -7.05 -5.74 3.29
CA ILE A 245 -7.84 -6.13 2.12
C ILE A 245 -7.31 -7.43 1.51
N ALA A 246 -5.99 -7.53 1.30
CA ALA A 246 -5.35 -8.71 0.73
C ALA A 246 -5.42 -9.94 1.65
N THR A 247 -5.77 -9.78 2.93
CA THR A 247 -5.94 -10.91 3.86
C THR A 247 -7.41 -11.26 4.11
N SER A 248 -8.37 -10.37 3.82
CA SER A 248 -9.78 -10.47 4.22
C SER A 248 -10.70 -11.31 3.31
N LEU A 249 -10.19 -12.08 2.34
CA LEU A 249 -10.95 -12.91 1.37
C LEU A 249 -11.94 -12.17 0.44
N GLU A 250 -12.25 -10.90 0.69
CA GLU A 250 -13.29 -10.16 -0.05
C GLU A 250 -12.98 -10.02 -1.56
N ASP A 251 -11.70 -9.90 -1.95
CA ASP A 251 -11.29 -9.63 -3.33
C ASP A 251 -10.59 -10.81 -4.04
N GLY A 252 -10.62 -12.02 -3.47
CA GLY A 252 -10.08 -13.23 -4.10
C GLY A 252 -8.54 -13.34 -4.17
N CYS A 253 -7.78 -12.28 -3.82
CA CYS A 253 -6.32 -12.31 -3.72
C CYS A 253 -5.87 -12.44 -2.26
N LYS A 254 -5.71 -13.68 -1.76
CA LYS A 254 -5.20 -13.91 -0.40
C LYS A 254 -3.68 -13.80 -0.39
N SER A 255 -3.13 -12.83 0.34
CA SER A 255 -1.69 -12.63 0.47
C SER A 255 -1.19 -12.96 1.87
N LEU A 256 0.03 -13.49 1.97
CA LEU A 256 0.78 -13.58 3.21
C LEU A 256 1.89 -12.54 3.19
N VAL A 257 1.72 -11.48 3.98
CA VAL A 257 2.68 -10.38 4.06
C VAL A 257 3.42 -10.47 5.39
N ARG A 258 4.71 -10.82 5.30
CA ARG A 258 5.65 -10.91 6.43
C ARG A 258 6.96 -10.21 6.09
N SER A 259 6.90 -9.14 5.30
CA SER A 259 8.04 -8.33 4.89
C SER A 259 8.52 -7.39 5.99
N GLY A 260 9.83 -7.27 6.22
CA GLY A 260 10.39 -6.20 7.07
C GLY A 260 10.21 -6.34 8.57
N ILE A 261 9.57 -7.41 9.06
CA ILE A 261 9.21 -7.55 10.49
C ILE A 261 10.34 -8.15 11.34
N GLY A 262 11.52 -8.38 10.74
CA GLY A 262 12.70 -8.91 11.43
C GLY A 262 12.63 -10.41 11.75
N LEU A 263 11.95 -11.21 10.92
CA LEU A 263 11.91 -12.67 11.05
C LEU A 263 13.31 -13.27 10.93
N ASN A 264 13.63 -14.22 11.81
CA ASN A 264 14.85 -15.03 11.72
C ASN A 264 14.57 -16.42 11.13
N ASP A 265 13.30 -16.85 11.15
CA ASP A 265 12.85 -18.16 10.67
C ASP A 265 11.37 -18.11 10.26
N ILE A 266 10.94 -19.07 9.44
CA ILE A 266 9.55 -19.27 9.03
C ILE A 266 9.00 -20.46 9.84
N SER A 267 8.18 -20.22 10.87
CA SER A 267 7.68 -21.30 11.74
C SER A 267 6.58 -22.14 11.07
N GLU A 268 6.56 -23.45 11.37
CA GLU A 268 5.63 -24.42 10.78
C GLU A 268 4.17 -24.23 11.24
N GLU A 269 3.87 -23.48 12.31
CA GLU A 269 2.48 -23.22 12.69
C GLU A 269 1.74 -22.28 11.73
N ALA A 270 2.45 -21.52 10.90
CA ALA A 270 1.88 -20.70 9.83
C ALA A 270 1.32 -21.54 8.65
N THR A 271 1.65 -22.83 8.60
CA THR A 271 1.46 -23.72 7.43
C THR A 271 0.01 -24.18 7.22
N LEU A 272 -0.86 -24.05 8.23
CA LEU A 272 -2.24 -24.56 8.18
C LEU A 272 -3.20 -23.72 7.30
N MET A 273 -2.80 -22.52 6.86
CA MET A 273 -3.68 -21.54 6.18
C MET A 273 -3.32 -21.24 4.72
N LEU A 274 -2.39 -22.01 4.13
CA LEU A 274 -1.63 -21.63 2.93
C LEU A 274 -2.22 -22.05 1.57
N LYS A 275 -3.24 -22.92 1.53
CA LYS A 275 -3.73 -23.50 0.26
C LYS A 275 -4.26 -22.48 -0.75
N SER A 276 -4.82 -21.37 -0.28
CA SER A 276 -5.45 -20.35 -1.13
C SER A 276 -4.64 -19.06 -1.29
N LEU A 277 -3.36 -19.06 -0.89
CA LEU A 277 -2.51 -17.87 -1.04
C LEU A 277 -2.12 -17.66 -2.51
N LYS A 278 -2.28 -16.44 -3.00
CA LYS A 278 -1.81 -15.98 -4.31
C LYS A 278 -0.42 -15.36 -4.23
N ARG A 279 -0.12 -14.64 -3.15
CA ARG A 279 1.15 -13.93 -2.99
C ARG A 279 1.74 -14.17 -1.62
N VAL A 280 3.05 -14.38 -1.57
CA VAL A 280 3.80 -14.62 -0.34
C VAL A 280 5.01 -13.72 -0.32
N SER A 281 5.17 -12.95 0.76
CA SER A 281 6.33 -12.08 0.94
C SER A 281 6.98 -12.28 2.30
N PHE A 282 8.24 -12.69 2.28
CA PHE A 282 9.16 -12.75 3.42
C PHE A 282 10.40 -11.88 3.19
N MET A 283 10.32 -10.90 2.29
CA MET A 283 11.45 -10.02 1.95
C MET A 283 11.89 -9.15 3.14
N GLU A 284 13.11 -8.62 3.06
CA GLU A 284 13.67 -7.66 4.04
C GLU A 284 13.62 -8.19 5.49
N ASN A 285 13.98 -9.45 5.68
CA ASN A 285 14.06 -10.07 7.00
C ASN A 285 15.50 -10.50 7.32
N LYS A 286 15.65 -11.23 8.43
CA LYS A 286 16.93 -11.78 8.92
C LYS A 286 16.97 -13.30 8.74
N LEU A 287 16.29 -13.82 7.72
CA LEU A 287 16.23 -15.26 7.48
C LEU A 287 17.63 -15.79 7.16
N THR A 288 18.06 -16.77 7.95
CA THR A 288 19.32 -17.51 7.71
C THR A 288 19.07 -18.82 6.99
N ARG A 289 17.85 -19.34 7.08
CA ARG A 289 17.40 -20.60 6.47
C ARG A 289 15.94 -20.50 6.07
N LEU A 290 15.55 -21.33 5.11
CA LEU A 290 14.16 -21.60 4.77
C LEU A 290 13.78 -23.00 5.30
N PRO A 291 12.48 -23.28 5.47
CA PRO A 291 12.01 -24.62 5.83
C PRO A 291 12.56 -25.69 4.88
N GLU A 292 13.05 -26.79 5.44
CA GLU A 292 13.48 -27.95 4.64
C GLU A 292 12.30 -28.78 4.14
N SER A 293 11.12 -28.59 4.73
CA SER A 293 9.86 -29.23 4.35
C SER A 293 9.08 -28.37 3.33
N VAL A 294 8.19 -29.03 2.59
CA VAL A 294 7.35 -28.39 1.58
C VAL A 294 6.39 -27.40 2.23
N MET A 295 6.45 -26.13 1.81
CA MET A 295 5.43 -25.14 2.16
C MET A 295 4.28 -25.22 1.16
N HIS A 296 3.12 -25.73 1.58
CA HIS A 296 2.04 -26.05 0.63
C HIS A 296 1.23 -24.79 0.19
N CYS A 297 1.76 -24.07 -0.81
CA CYS A 297 1.19 -22.87 -1.44
C CYS A 297 0.94 -23.08 -2.95
N PRO A 298 0.15 -24.09 -3.36
CA PRO A 298 0.05 -24.49 -4.77
C PRO A 298 -0.56 -23.42 -5.68
N GLU A 299 -1.28 -22.45 -5.13
CA GLU A 299 -1.92 -21.36 -5.85
C GLU A 299 -1.11 -20.07 -5.91
N ALA A 300 0.06 -20.02 -5.24
CA ALA A 300 0.86 -18.81 -5.14
C ALA A 300 1.62 -18.55 -6.44
N SER A 301 1.36 -17.39 -7.04
CA SER A 301 2.01 -16.91 -8.26
C SER A 301 3.23 -16.03 -7.96
N THR A 302 3.35 -15.49 -6.74
CA THR A 302 4.46 -14.61 -6.35
C THR A 302 5.07 -15.01 -5.02
N LEU A 303 6.41 -15.09 -5.00
CA LEU A 303 7.22 -15.31 -3.82
C LEU A 303 8.37 -14.29 -3.75
N LEU A 304 8.34 -13.45 -2.71
CA LEU A 304 9.35 -12.43 -2.45
C LEU A 304 10.22 -12.83 -1.25
N LEU A 305 11.52 -13.00 -1.48
CA LEU A 305 12.54 -13.40 -0.50
C LEU A 305 13.74 -12.44 -0.47
N GLN A 306 13.72 -11.39 -1.29
CA GLN A 306 14.84 -10.46 -1.43
C GLN A 306 15.18 -9.75 -0.13
N GLY A 307 16.41 -9.27 0.00
CA GLY A 307 16.87 -8.55 1.20
C GLY A 307 17.14 -9.44 2.41
N ASN A 308 17.01 -10.77 2.28
CA ASN A 308 17.46 -11.72 3.30
C ASN A 308 18.97 -12.01 3.13
N PHE A 309 19.79 -11.03 3.53
CA PHE A 309 21.25 -11.02 3.32
C PHE A 309 22.02 -12.15 4.03
N LEU A 310 21.40 -12.93 4.92
CA LEU A 310 22.01 -14.10 5.56
C LEU A 310 21.53 -15.42 4.96
N LEU A 311 20.62 -15.40 3.98
CA LEU A 311 20.07 -16.61 3.38
C LEU A 311 21.08 -17.20 2.38
N GLU A 312 21.63 -18.37 2.69
CA GLU A 312 22.71 -19.01 1.91
C GLU A 312 22.23 -20.16 1.01
N LYS A 313 21.03 -20.68 1.24
CA LYS A 313 20.49 -21.83 0.50
C LYS A 313 18.97 -21.75 0.38
N VAL A 314 18.47 -22.12 -0.79
CA VAL A 314 17.05 -22.44 -1.00
C VAL A 314 16.92 -23.97 -1.06
N PRO A 315 16.19 -24.61 -0.12
CA PRO A 315 15.98 -26.06 -0.15
C PRO A 315 15.19 -26.51 -1.38
N GLU A 316 15.49 -27.71 -1.88
CA GLU A 316 14.81 -28.30 -3.05
C GLU A 316 13.29 -28.38 -2.84
N GLU A 317 12.87 -28.96 -1.72
CA GLU A 317 11.46 -29.18 -1.34
C GLU A 317 10.68 -27.88 -1.13
N PHE A 318 11.37 -26.79 -0.77
CA PHE A 318 10.70 -25.53 -0.47
C PHE A 318 9.98 -24.95 -1.70
N LEU A 319 10.64 -24.94 -2.87
CA LEU A 319 10.04 -24.41 -4.10
C LEU A 319 8.97 -25.34 -4.70
N LEU A 320 9.03 -26.65 -4.44
CA LEU A 320 8.00 -27.61 -4.89
C LEU A 320 6.61 -27.29 -4.31
N GLY A 321 6.58 -26.51 -3.24
CA GLY A 321 5.37 -25.96 -2.65
C GLY A 321 4.59 -24.97 -3.52
N PHE A 322 5.22 -24.40 -4.56
CA PHE A 322 4.70 -23.27 -5.34
C PHE A 322 4.51 -23.64 -6.82
N GLN A 323 3.54 -24.50 -7.10
CA GLN A 323 3.38 -25.13 -8.42
C GLN A 323 3.05 -24.17 -9.57
N VAL A 324 2.47 -23.01 -9.29
CA VAL A 324 2.08 -22.00 -10.30
C VAL A 324 2.89 -20.71 -10.17
N LEU A 325 4.08 -20.78 -9.56
CA LEU A 325 4.91 -19.61 -9.31
C LEU A 325 5.32 -18.94 -10.62
N ARG A 326 5.04 -17.64 -10.73
CA ARG A 326 5.38 -16.78 -11.86
C ARG A 326 6.49 -15.79 -11.53
N VAL A 327 6.55 -15.33 -10.28
CA VAL A 327 7.55 -14.37 -9.79
C VAL A 327 8.30 -14.97 -8.61
N LEU A 328 9.62 -15.09 -8.74
CA LEU A 328 10.53 -15.42 -7.66
C LEU A 328 11.60 -14.33 -7.53
N ASN A 329 11.60 -13.61 -6.41
CA ASN A 329 12.64 -12.62 -6.12
C ASN A 329 13.55 -13.10 -4.99
N LEU A 330 14.81 -13.36 -5.32
CA LEU A 330 15.88 -13.80 -4.41
C LEU A 330 17.00 -12.74 -4.34
N SER A 331 16.75 -11.52 -4.82
CA SER A 331 17.77 -10.46 -4.88
C SER A 331 18.35 -10.14 -3.49
N GLU A 332 19.60 -9.70 -3.43
CA GLU A 332 20.31 -9.33 -2.20
C GLU A 332 20.33 -10.45 -1.14
N THR A 333 20.35 -11.72 -1.59
CA THR A 333 20.60 -12.89 -0.75
C THR A 333 22.03 -13.40 -0.91
N ARG A 334 22.48 -14.30 -0.02
CA ARG A 334 23.81 -14.93 -0.07
C ARG A 334 23.78 -16.34 -0.66
N ILE A 335 22.74 -16.67 -1.42
CA ILE A 335 22.58 -18.00 -1.99
C ILE A 335 23.78 -18.39 -2.85
N HIS A 336 24.26 -19.62 -2.69
CA HIS A 336 25.41 -20.13 -3.44
C HIS A 336 25.04 -20.81 -4.77
N ALA A 337 23.85 -21.40 -4.80
CA ALA A 337 23.28 -22.12 -5.92
C ALA A 337 21.75 -22.01 -5.87
N LEU A 338 21.11 -22.14 -7.03
CA LEU A 338 19.68 -22.34 -7.13
C LEU A 338 19.36 -23.84 -7.08
N PRO A 339 18.25 -24.25 -6.45
CA PRO A 339 17.85 -25.65 -6.38
C PRO A 339 17.41 -26.17 -7.75
N PHE A 340 17.58 -27.47 -8.00
CA PHE A 340 17.11 -28.13 -9.22
C PHE A 340 15.59 -28.09 -9.37
N SER A 341 14.85 -28.01 -8.27
CA SER A 341 13.39 -27.83 -8.25
C SER A 341 12.93 -26.56 -8.97
N LEU A 342 13.80 -25.57 -9.18
CA LEU A 342 13.52 -24.40 -10.02
C LEU A 342 13.11 -24.79 -11.44
N ASN A 343 13.71 -25.83 -12.02
CA ASN A 343 13.39 -26.33 -13.36
C ASN A 343 12.00 -26.99 -13.44
N GLN A 344 11.35 -27.23 -12.30
CA GLN A 344 9.98 -27.77 -12.24
C GLN A 344 8.92 -26.66 -12.18
N LEU A 345 9.33 -25.39 -12.04
CA LEU A 345 8.42 -24.24 -12.02
C LEU A 345 8.07 -23.81 -13.45
N GLY A 346 7.20 -24.58 -14.11
CA GLY A 346 6.85 -24.39 -15.52
C GLY A 346 6.14 -23.05 -15.85
N GLU A 347 5.60 -22.35 -14.85
CA GLU A 347 4.93 -21.06 -15.01
C GLU A 347 5.85 -19.86 -14.68
N LEU A 348 7.11 -20.09 -14.30
CA LEU A 348 8.01 -19.03 -13.87
C LEU A 348 8.31 -18.06 -15.02
N ARG A 349 7.95 -16.80 -14.83
CA ARG A 349 8.10 -15.71 -15.83
C ARG A 349 9.16 -14.69 -15.42
N ALA A 350 9.39 -14.50 -14.12
CA ALA A 350 10.44 -13.64 -13.58
C ALA A 350 11.21 -14.33 -12.46
N LEU A 351 12.53 -14.38 -12.64
CA LEU A 351 13.50 -14.77 -11.64
C LEU A 351 14.46 -13.61 -11.40
N LEU A 352 14.38 -12.98 -10.23
CA LEU A 352 15.17 -11.81 -9.87
C LEU A 352 16.30 -12.24 -8.92
N LEU A 353 17.55 -12.00 -9.33
CA LEU A 353 18.79 -12.42 -8.65
C LEU A 353 19.77 -11.25 -8.47
N ARG A 354 19.28 -10.01 -8.48
CA ARG A 354 20.12 -8.81 -8.38
C ARG A 354 20.88 -8.85 -7.06
N GLY A 355 22.19 -8.57 -7.07
CA GLY A 355 22.98 -8.53 -5.83
C GLY A 355 23.29 -9.89 -5.20
N CYS A 356 22.97 -11.03 -5.84
CA CYS A 356 23.37 -12.36 -5.38
C CYS A 356 24.86 -12.65 -5.65
N GLN A 357 25.77 -11.97 -4.94
CA GLN A 357 27.22 -11.99 -5.19
C GLN A 357 27.87 -13.36 -5.02
N ASN A 358 27.25 -14.25 -4.24
CA ASN A 358 27.77 -15.58 -3.92
C ASN A 358 27.27 -16.69 -4.84
N LEU A 359 26.35 -16.37 -5.75
CA LEU A 359 25.75 -17.33 -6.67
C LEU A 359 26.78 -17.71 -7.73
N LYS A 360 27.20 -18.98 -7.74
CA LYS A 360 28.28 -19.46 -8.61
C LYS A 360 27.77 -20.08 -9.90
N GLU A 361 26.62 -20.74 -9.83
CA GLU A 361 26.07 -21.54 -10.92
C GLU A 361 24.57 -21.29 -11.04
N LEU A 362 24.11 -21.18 -12.28
CA LEU A 362 22.69 -21.27 -12.60
C LEU A 362 22.37 -22.75 -12.88
N PRO A 363 21.15 -23.22 -12.55
CA PRO A 363 20.77 -24.58 -12.83
C PRO A 363 20.80 -24.78 -14.36
N PRO A 364 21.14 -25.98 -14.84
CA PRO A 364 21.13 -26.26 -16.27
C PRO A 364 19.72 -25.99 -16.81
N VAL A 365 19.62 -24.99 -17.70
CA VAL A 365 18.39 -24.68 -18.43
C VAL A 365 18.26 -25.76 -19.50
N GLY A 366 17.30 -26.65 -19.32
CA GLY A 366 16.99 -27.75 -20.24
C GLY A 366 16.15 -27.32 -21.41
#